data_AF-A0A2V6KKN6-F1
#
_entry.id   AF-A0A2V6KKN6-F1
#
_cell.length_a   1.000
_cell.length_b   1.000
_cell.length_c   1.000
_cell.angle_alpha   90.00
_cell.angle_beta   90.00
_cell.angle_gamma   90.00
#
_symmetry.space_group_name_H-M   'P 1'
#
loop_
_entity.id
_entity.type
_entity.pdbx_description
1 polymer ?
#
loop_
_entity_poly.entity_id
_entity_poly.type
_entity_poly.pdbx_seq_one_letter_code
_entity_poly.pdbx_strand_id
1 'polypeptide(L)'
;TNPAVHWFTRNENRYAPPAASRFPFVLTTYRLTEHHTAGGMSRFLSHLAELQPEMFAEISPELASELKVNNRDYICIVTLRGAIEARALVSRRIRPLHINGKKVHQVALPYHYGTAGIVRGGTANDLLTISGEPNVTIMEAKALTCNVVPGRLPHGKAFAEFLNTYAPQAEPPNTHPEQPPPGVAKGGEKMHGHAQEGKQ
;
A
#
# COMPACT_ATOMS: atom_id res chain seq x y z
N THR A 1 -18.72 18.63 6.69
CA THR A 1 -18.24 17.82 7.83
C THR A 1 -17.56 16.61 7.25
N ASN A 2 -16.24 16.53 7.47
CA ASN A 2 -15.32 15.54 6.92
C ASN A 2 -15.78 14.11 7.28
N PRO A 3 -15.75 13.09 6.38
CA PRO A 3 -16.06 11.73 6.80
C PRO A 3 -15.16 11.35 7.98
N ALA A 4 -15.80 11.07 9.13
CA ALA A 4 -15.10 10.67 10.35
C ALA A 4 -14.21 9.46 10.04
N VAL A 5 -13.03 9.36 10.66
CA VAL A 5 -12.12 8.21 10.49
C VAL A 5 -11.78 7.64 11.86
N HIS A 6 -11.80 6.32 11.99
CA HIS A 6 -11.17 5.63 13.12
C HIS A 6 -9.67 5.53 12.87
N TRP A 7 -8.94 6.43 13.50
CA TRP A 7 -7.49 6.47 13.45
C TRP A 7 -6.85 5.41 14.35
N PHE A 8 -5.86 4.70 13.81
CA PHE A 8 -5.00 3.79 14.55
C PHE A 8 -3.59 4.39 14.64
N THR A 9 -3.42 5.39 15.51
CA THR A 9 -2.14 6.12 15.68
C THR A 9 -1.10 5.25 16.36
N ARG A 10 -0.23 4.61 15.58
CA ARG A 10 0.86 3.76 16.10
C ARG A 10 2.10 3.89 15.21
N ASN A 11 3.28 3.62 15.77
CA ASN A 11 4.54 3.73 15.04
C ASN A 11 4.64 2.73 13.87
N GLU A 12 4.01 1.56 14.02
CA GLU A 12 3.90 0.54 12.98
C GLU A 12 2.83 0.86 11.92
N ASN A 13 1.96 1.84 12.17
CA ASN A 13 0.84 2.17 11.30
C ASN A 13 0.90 3.62 10.80
N ARG A 14 1.98 3.91 10.07
CA ARG A 14 2.24 5.29 9.64
C ARG A 14 1.37 5.71 8.46
N TYR A 15 0.93 6.97 8.46
CA TYR A 15 -0.01 7.51 7.47
C TYR A 15 0.49 8.83 6.86
N ALA A 16 0.46 8.89 5.53
CA ALA A 16 0.74 10.09 4.77
C ALA A 16 -0.57 10.69 4.26
N PRO A 17 -0.82 11.99 4.45
CA PRO A 17 -2.04 12.62 3.97
C PRO A 17 -2.09 12.60 2.44
N PRO A 18 -3.31 12.67 1.88
CA PRO A 18 -3.49 12.99 0.47
C PRO A 18 -2.70 14.25 0.08
N ALA A 19 -2.16 14.27 -1.14
CA ALA A 19 -1.36 15.38 -1.67
C ALA A 19 -0.03 15.66 -0.94
N ALA A 20 0.47 14.75 -0.10
CA ALA A 20 1.84 14.82 0.39
C ALA A 20 2.83 14.78 -0.79
N SER A 21 3.70 15.79 -0.92
CA SER A 21 4.64 15.92 -2.04
C SER A 21 5.57 14.73 -2.22
N ARG A 22 5.89 14.03 -1.12
CA ARG A 22 6.75 12.84 -1.11
C ARG A 22 6.07 11.59 -1.65
N PHE A 23 4.74 11.53 -1.60
CA PHE A 23 3.94 10.38 -2.03
C PHE A 23 2.90 10.85 -3.06
N PRO A 24 3.34 11.28 -4.26
CA PRO A 24 2.49 11.99 -5.22
C PRO A 24 1.50 11.07 -5.97
N PHE A 25 1.65 9.74 -5.88
CA PHE A 25 0.89 8.79 -6.69
C PHE A 25 -0.18 8.08 -5.86
N VAL A 26 -1.28 7.72 -6.50
CA VAL A 26 -2.36 6.94 -5.85
C VAL A 26 -2.10 5.46 -6.07
N LEU A 27 -1.93 4.72 -4.98
CA LEU A 27 -1.82 3.27 -4.99
C LEU A 27 -3.20 2.63 -4.85
N THR A 28 -3.45 1.62 -5.68
CA THR A 28 -4.62 0.75 -5.58
C THR A 28 -4.21 -0.71 -5.61
N THR A 29 -5.02 -1.58 -5.00
CA THR A 29 -4.81 -3.03 -5.03
C THR A 29 -5.93 -3.76 -5.75
N TYR A 30 -5.62 -4.84 -6.47
CA TYR A 30 -6.61 -5.63 -7.20
C TYR A 30 -6.26 -7.13 -7.24
N ARG A 31 -7.04 -7.91 -8.00
CA ARG A 31 -6.92 -9.36 -8.10
C ARG A 31 -6.53 -9.84 -9.49
N LEU A 32 -5.89 -10.99 -9.54
CA LEU A 32 -5.58 -11.75 -10.75
C LEU A 32 -6.44 -13.01 -10.79
N THR A 33 -6.78 -13.46 -11.99
CA THR A 33 -7.57 -14.69 -12.19
C THR A 33 -6.84 -15.91 -11.63
N GLU A 34 -5.51 -15.94 -11.78
CA GLU A 34 -4.65 -17.08 -11.47
C GLU A 34 -4.26 -17.16 -9.99
N HIS A 35 -4.61 -16.15 -9.18
CA HIS A 35 -4.21 -16.10 -7.78
C HIS A 35 -5.39 -15.88 -6.83
N HIS A 36 -5.37 -16.66 -5.75
CA HIS A 36 -6.43 -16.63 -4.74
C HIS A 36 -5.95 -15.94 -3.47
N THR A 37 -6.72 -14.95 -3.00
CA THR A 37 -6.48 -14.18 -1.75
C THR A 37 -5.04 -13.69 -1.60
N ALA A 38 -4.29 -14.06 -0.56
CA ALA A 38 -2.88 -13.66 -0.38
C ALA A 38 -1.89 -14.60 -1.13
N GLY A 39 -2.41 -15.42 -2.05
CA GLY A 39 -1.66 -16.39 -2.83
C GLY A 39 -1.15 -17.60 -2.03
N GLY A 40 -1.59 -17.77 -0.79
CA GLY A 40 -1.13 -18.86 0.09
C GLY A 40 -1.40 -20.28 -0.46
N MET A 41 -2.40 -20.43 -1.32
CA MET A 41 -2.65 -21.67 -2.06
C MET A 41 -2.03 -21.61 -3.46
N SER A 42 -2.33 -20.57 -4.24
CA SER A 42 -2.02 -20.52 -5.67
C SER A 42 -0.53 -20.38 -6.00
N ARG A 43 0.28 -19.72 -5.15
CA ARG A 43 1.73 -19.53 -5.40
C ARG A 43 2.57 -20.79 -5.24
N PHE A 44 1.97 -21.88 -4.73
CA PHE A 44 2.59 -23.19 -4.63
C PHE A 44 2.23 -24.12 -5.79
N LEU A 45 1.30 -23.71 -6.67
CA LEU A 45 0.90 -24.48 -7.84
C LEU A 45 1.72 -24.05 -9.04
N SER A 46 2.56 -24.94 -9.57
CA SER A 46 3.50 -24.67 -10.67
C SER A 46 2.83 -24.05 -11.90
N HIS A 47 1.66 -24.57 -12.31
CA HIS A 47 0.94 -24.06 -13.47
C HIS A 47 0.43 -22.62 -13.29
N LEU A 48 0.01 -22.23 -12.08
CA LEU A 48 -0.42 -20.85 -11.82
C LEU A 48 0.78 -19.92 -11.62
N ALA A 49 1.84 -20.45 -11.02
CA ALA A 49 3.12 -19.77 -10.89
C ALA A 49 3.75 -19.43 -12.26
N GLU A 50 3.59 -20.30 -13.25
CA GLU A 50 4.06 -20.05 -14.61
C GLU A 50 3.33 -18.88 -15.28
N LEU A 51 2.00 -18.76 -15.04
CA LEU A 51 1.18 -17.70 -15.63
C LEU A 51 1.42 -16.33 -14.99
N GLN A 52 1.69 -16.27 -13.68
CA GLN A 52 1.91 -15.04 -12.92
C GLN A 52 3.17 -15.18 -12.04
N PRO A 53 4.37 -15.04 -12.63
CA PRO A 53 5.63 -15.47 -11.98
C PRO A 53 6.26 -14.45 -11.03
N GLU A 54 5.87 -13.17 -11.10
CA GLU A 54 6.53 -12.10 -10.36
C GLU A 54 5.54 -11.02 -9.93
N MET A 55 5.79 -10.41 -8.77
CA MET A 55 5.09 -9.19 -8.35
C MET A 55 5.32 -8.07 -9.37
N PHE A 56 4.25 -7.42 -9.81
CA PHE A 56 4.31 -6.31 -10.76
C PHE A 56 3.44 -5.15 -10.32
N ALA A 57 3.74 -3.96 -10.84
CA ALA A 57 2.95 -2.76 -10.66
C ALA A 57 2.53 -2.22 -12.02
N GLU A 58 1.23 -2.13 -12.23
CA GLU A 58 0.67 -1.55 -13.45
C GLU A 58 0.69 -0.02 -13.36
N ILE A 59 1.36 0.60 -14.34
CA ILE A 59 1.53 2.04 -14.47
C ILE A 59 1.23 2.50 -15.89
N SER A 60 0.79 3.76 -16.03
CA SER A 60 0.46 4.31 -17.34
C SER A 60 1.73 4.65 -18.13
N PRO A 61 1.68 4.71 -19.47
CA PRO A 61 2.82 5.14 -20.28
C PRO A 61 3.31 6.55 -19.93
N GLU A 62 2.41 7.44 -19.53
CA GLU A 62 2.74 8.80 -19.07
C GLU A 62 3.56 8.77 -17.79
N LEU A 63 3.13 8.03 -16.77
CA LEU A 63 3.89 7.87 -15.53
C LEU A 63 5.24 7.21 -15.79
N ALA A 64 5.27 6.16 -16.62
CA ALA A 64 6.50 5.47 -16.99
C ALA A 64 7.51 6.42 -17.67
N SER A 65 7.03 7.29 -18.58
CA SER A 65 7.86 8.31 -19.22
C SER A 65 8.37 9.36 -18.23
N GLU A 66 7.53 9.81 -17.30
CA GLU A 66 7.91 10.78 -16.27
C GLU A 66 8.98 10.20 -15.32
N LEU A 67 8.87 8.90 -15.00
CA LEU A 67 9.84 8.17 -14.15
C LEU A 67 11.05 7.62 -14.91
N LYS A 68 11.07 7.71 -16.25
CA LYS A 68 12.08 7.08 -17.13
C LYS A 68 12.22 5.57 -16.90
N VAL A 69 11.09 4.89 -16.77
CA VAL A 69 10.98 3.44 -16.52
C VAL A 69 10.42 2.77 -17.77
N ASN A 70 11.06 1.69 -18.23
CA ASN A 70 10.56 0.86 -19.31
C ASN A 70 9.68 -0.28 -18.78
N ASN A 71 8.93 -0.90 -19.68
CA ASN A 71 8.19 -2.11 -19.33
C ASN A 71 9.16 -3.22 -18.86
N ARG A 72 8.81 -3.91 -17.77
CA ARG A 72 9.58 -4.94 -17.07
C ARG A 72 10.81 -4.46 -16.28
N ASP A 73 11.08 -3.16 -16.24
CA ASP A 73 12.09 -2.63 -15.34
C ASP A 73 11.69 -2.87 -13.88
N TYR A 74 12.68 -2.98 -13.00
CA TYR A 74 12.42 -3.03 -11.57
C TYR A 74 12.08 -1.64 -11.06
N ILE A 75 11.08 -1.58 -10.20
CA ILE A 75 10.68 -0.39 -9.47
C ILE A 75 10.39 -0.72 -8.02
N CYS A 76 10.61 0.26 -7.15
CA CYS A 76 10.27 0.19 -5.74
C CYS A 76 9.03 1.05 -5.48
N ILE A 77 8.02 0.48 -4.84
CA ILE A 77 6.85 1.21 -4.38
C ILE A 77 7.01 1.46 -2.90
N VAL A 78 6.89 2.72 -2.48
CA VAL A 78 7.19 3.17 -1.13
C VAL A 78 6.01 3.92 -0.54
N THR A 79 5.69 3.61 0.71
CA THR A 79 4.79 4.39 1.56
C THR A 79 5.46 4.63 2.91
N LEU A 80 4.81 5.35 3.83
CA LEU A 80 5.34 5.46 5.20
C LEU A 80 5.35 4.13 5.97
N ARG A 81 4.62 3.11 5.49
CA ARG A 81 4.58 1.78 6.09
C ARG A 81 5.77 0.91 5.70
N GLY A 82 6.33 1.12 4.51
CA GLY A 82 7.43 0.30 4.02
C GLY A 82 7.65 0.47 2.53
N ALA A 83 8.40 -0.47 1.96
CA ALA A 83 8.71 -0.51 0.55
C ALA A 83 8.70 -1.95 0.03
N ILE A 84 8.28 -2.13 -1.21
CA ILE A 84 8.34 -3.41 -1.92
C ILE A 84 8.97 -3.24 -3.30
N GLU A 85 9.56 -4.31 -3.81
CA GLU A 85 10.02 -4.41 -5.20
C GLU A 85 8.91 -4.99 -6.09
N ALA A 86 8.77 -4.45 -7.29
CA ALA A 86 7.90 -4.99 -8.33
C ALA A 86 8.49 -4.76 -9.74
N ARG A 87 8.03 -5.54 -10.71
CA ARG A 87 8.23 -5.25 -12.13
C ARG A 87 7.26 -4.18 -12.62
N ALA A 88 7.71 -3.22 -13.40
CA ALA A 88 6.81 -2.28 -14.07
C ALA A 88 6.03 -2.99 -15.19
N LEU A 89 4.70 -2.95 -15.12
CA LEU A 89 3.82 -3.29 -16.24
C LEU A 89 3.30 -1.99 -16.85
N VAL A 90 3.96 -1.52 -17.90
CA VAL A 90 3.57 -0.28 -18.59
C VAL A 90 2.42 -0.58 -19.54
N SER A 91 1.25 -0.02 -19.26
CA SER A 91 0.01 -0.43 -19.91
C SER A 91 -0.96 0.73 -20.09
N ARG A 92 -1.61 0.80 -21.26
CA ARG A 92 -2.65 1.80 -21.55
C ARG A 92 -3.98 1.54 -20.84
N ARG A 93 -4.12 0.39 -20.14
CA ARG A 93 -5.35 0.03 -19.40
C ARG A 93 -5.56 0.92 -18.16
N ILE A 94 -4.46 1.41 -17.57
CA ILE A 94 -4.48 2.43 -16.53
C ILE A 94 -4.15 3.79 -17.15
N ARG A 95 -4.92 4.81 -16.78
CA ARG A 95 -4.75 6.18 -17.29
C ARG A 95 -4.66 7.16 -16.14
N PRO A 96 -3.87 8.25 -16.31
CA PRO A 96 -3.87 9.33 -15.34
C PRO A 96 -5.25 9.97 -15.25
N LEU A 97 -5.67 10.31 -14.02
CA LEU A 97 -6.90 11.03 -13.76
C LEU A 97 -6.64 12.53 -13.85
N HIS A 98 -7.62 13.30 -14.32
CA HIS A 98 -7.58 14.76 -14.28
C HIS A 98 -8.58 15.26 -13.25
N ILE A 99 -8.09 15.71 -12.10
CA ILE A 99 -8.90 16.11 -10.95
C ILE A 99 -8.53 17.55 -10.59
N ASN A 100 -9.49 18.47 -10.62
CA ASN A 100 -9.29 19.89 -10.31
C ASN A 100 -8.10 20.52 -11.07
N GLY A 101 -7.98 20.21 -12.37
CA GLY A 101 -6.90 20.69 -13.23
C GLY A 101 -5.53 20.05 -12.97
N LYS A 102 -5.42 19.09 -12.06
CA LYS A 102 -4.18 18.35 -11.77
C LYS A 102 -4.23 16.95 -12.38
N LYS A 103 -3.12 16.54 -12.99
CA LYS A 103 -2.90 15.16 -13.41
C LYS A 103 -2.52 14.32 -12.19
N VAL A 104 -3.27 13.26 -11.92
CA VAL A 104 -3.05 12.33 -10.82
C VAL A 104 -2.78 10.95 -11.40
N HIS A 105 -1.59 10.42 -11.15
CA HIS A 105 -1.21 9.09 -11.60
C HIS A 105 -1.62 8.02 -10.60
N GLN A 106 -1.93 6.85 -11.14
CA GLN A 106 -2.30 5.67 -10.37
C GLN A 106 -1.24 4.58 -10.55
N VAL A 107 -1.00 3.82 -9.48
CA VAL A 107 -0.10 2.65 -9.44
C VAL A 107 -0.91 1.48 -8.91
N ALA A 108 -1.11 0.46 -9.73
CA ALA A 108 -2.01 -0.63 -9.39
C ALA A 108 -1.23 -1.92 -9.11
N LEU A 109 -1.50 -2.54 -7.96
CA LEU A 109 -0.78 -3.70 -7.46
C LEU A 109 -1.71 -4.93 -7.25
N PRO A 110 -1.34 -6.13 -7.71
CA PRO A 110 -1.96 -7.35 -7.23
C PRO A 110 -1.51 -7.66 -5.79
N TYR A 111 -2.43 -8.05 -4.89
CA TYR A 111 -2.10 -8.32 -3.48
C TYR A 111 -1.77 -9.80 -3.17
N HIS A 112 -1.43 -10.57 -4.19
CA HIS A 112 -1.32 -12.02 -4.11
C HIS A 112 0.05 -12.56 -3.71
N TYR A 113 1.06 -11.71 -3.62
CA TYR A 113 2.46 -12.11 -3.47
C TYR A 113 2.92 -12.07 -2.01
N GLY A 114 3.98 -12.83 -1.72
CA GLY A 114 4.59 -12.92 -0.40
C GLY A 114 5.91 -13.70 -0.45
N THR A 115 6.48 -13.96 0.72
CA THR A 115 7.86 -14.47 0.86
C THR A 115 8.03 -15.97 0.62
N ALA A 116 6.96 -16.77 0.76
CA ALA A 116 7.01 -18.24 0.68
C ALA A 116 6.16 -18.79 -0.46
N GLY A 117 6.70 -19.67 -1.31
CA GLY A 117 6.04 -20.23 -2.48
C GLY A 117 7.04 -20.54 -3.60
N ILE A 118 6.56 -21.12 -4.70
CA ILE A 118 7.31 -21.21 -5.97
C ILE A 118 7.53 -19.79 -6.50
N VAL A 119 6.46 -19.00 -6.48
CA VAL A 119 6.49 -17.57 -6.80
C VAL A 119 6.56 -16.75 -5.51
N ARG A 120 7.53 -15.84 -5.49
CA ARG A 120 7.81 -14.94 -4.38
C ARG A 120 7.72 -13.49 -4.85
N GLY A 121 7.47 -12.59 -3.92
CA GLY A 121 7.43 -11.15 -4.20
C GLY A 121 7.06 -10.36 -2.96
N GLY A 122 7.13 -9.03 -3.07
CA GLY A 122 6.70 -8.15 -1.99
C GLY A 122 5.21 -8.21 -1.74
N THR A 123 4.80 -8.13 -0.48
CA THR A 123 3.38 -8.14 -0.11
C THR A 123 2.81 -6.73 -0.27
N ALA A 124 1.78 -6.54 -1.08
CA ALA A 124 1.14 -5.22 -1.21
C ALA A 124 0.65 -4.66 0.14
N ASN A 125 0.25 -5.53 1.07
CA ASN A 125 -0.17 -5.17 2.42
C ASN A 125 0.92 -4.53 3.28
N ASP A 126 2.21 -4.72 2.95
CA ASP A 126 3.33 -4.06 3.63
C ASP A 126 3.32 -2.54 3.38
N LEU A 127 2.61 -2.08 2.34
CA LEU A 127 2.43 -0.67 2.00
C LEU A 127 1.16 -0.06 2.61
N LEU A 128 0.18 -0.87 3.00
CA LEU A 128 -1.15 -0.42 3.37
C LEU A 128 -1.19 0.14 4.78
N THR A 129 -1.70 1.36 4.93
CA THR A 129 -2.02 1.92 6.24
C THR A 129 -3.41 1.48 6.69
N ILE A 130 -3.55 1.19 7.99
CA ILE A 130 -4.83 0.83 8.60
C ILE A 130 -5.54 2.11 9.01
N SER A 131 -6.63 2.43 8.32
CA SER A 131 -7.57 3.49 8.68
C SER A 131 -8.99 2.91 8.69
N GLY A 132 -9.67 2.92 9.83
CA GLY A 132 -11.00 2.34 9.93
C GLY A 132 -12.07 3.32 9.44
N GLU A 133 -12.88 2.89 8.48
CA GLU A 133 -14.13 3.59 8.16
C GLU A 133 -15.03 3.65 9.43
N PRO A 134 -15.75 4.77 9.69
CA PRO A 134 -16.42 5.05 10.95
C PRO A 134 -17.53 4.08 11.34
N ASN A 135 -18.15 3.42 10.38
CA ASN A 135 -19.29 2.54 10.61
C ASN A 135 -18.87 1.08 10.77
N VAL A 136 -17.92 0.60 9.95
CA VAL A 136 -17.53 -0.82 9.89
C VAL A 136 -16.08 -1.09 10.27
N THR A 137 -15.27 -0.06 10.48
CA THR A 137 -13.84 -0.15 10.88
C THR A 137 -12.98 -0.95 9.89
N ILE A 138 -13.38 -1.01 8.61
CA ILE A 138 -12.61 -1.66 7.55
C ILE A 138 -11.54 -0.71 7.01
N MET A 139 -10.36 -1.26 6.75
CA MET A 139 -9.20 -0.55 6.22
C MET A 139 -9.34 -0.20 4.73
N GLU A 140 -8.81 0.96 4.35
CA GLU A 140 -8.67 1.39 2.96
C GLU A 140 -7.52 0.61 2.27
N ALA A 141 -7.80 0.06 1.09
CA ALA A 141 -6.84 -0.76 0.33
C ALA A 141 -6.88 -0.48 -1.18
N LYS A 142 -7.65 0.51 -1.61
CA LYS A 142 -7.93 0.90 -3.00
C LYS A 142 -7.46 2.31 -3.31
N ALA A 143 -7.32 3.18 -2.31
CA ALA A 143 -6.81 4.52 -2.48
C ALA A 143 -5.93 4.97 -1.31
N LEU A 144 -4.61 4.92 -1.51
CA LEU A 144 -3.63 5.48 -0.58
C LEU A 144 -2.49 6.15 -1.35
N THR A 145 -1.70 6.99 -0.68
CA THR A 145 -0.58 7.69 -1.30
C THR A 145 0.67 6.82 -1.31
N CYS A 146 1.42 6.85 -2.42
CA CYS A 146 2.70 6.17 -2.56
C CYS A 146 3.68 6.99 -3.40
N ASN A 147 4.94 6.57 -3.36
CA ASN A 147 5.97 6.98 -4.29
C ASN A 147 6.46 5.76 -5.09
N VAL A 148 7.02 6.02 -6.26
CA VAL A 148 7.67 5.02 -7.10
C VAL A 148 9.09 5.45 -7.37
N VAL A 149 10.05 4.60 -7.01
CA VAL A 149 11.48 4.83 -7.20
C VAL A 149 12.01 3.82 -8.22
N PRO A 150 12.60 4.25 -9.34
CA PRO A 150 13.20 3.33 -10.31
C PRO A 150 14.34 2.50 -9.71
N GLY A 151 14.42 1.23 -10.07
CA GLY A 151 15.49 0.32 -9.65
C GLY A 151 15.03 -0.76 -8.66
N ARG A 152 16.02 -1.57 -8.27
CA ARG A 152 15.83 -2.69 -7.35
C ARG A 152 15.78 -2.24 -5.89
N LEU A 153 15.03 -2.98 -5.08
CA LEU A 153 14.97 -2.69 -3.65
C LEU A 153 16.29 -3.13 -3.01
N PRO A 154 17.00 -2.22 -2.30
CA PRO A 154 18.23 -2.59 -1.61
C PRO A 154 17.95 -3.51 -0.42
N HIS A 155 18.98 -4.21 0.04
CA HIS A 155 18.90 -5.18 1.14
C HIS A 155 19.86 -4.79 2.27
N GLY A 156 19.63 -5.34 3.47
CA GLY A 156 20.50 -5.12 4.63
C GLY A 156 20.57 -3.64 5.04
N LYS A 157 21.77 -3.11 5.28
CA LYS A 157 21.96 -1.72 5.72
C LYS A 157 21.44 -0.70 4.70
N ALA A 158 21.62 -0.97 3.41
CA ALA A 158 21.16 -0.10 2.33
C ALA A 158 19.62 -0.01 2.27
N PHE A 159 18.89 -1.02 2.76
CA PHE A 159 17.43 -0.95 2.90
C PHE A 159 17.01 0.09 3.94
N ALA A 160 17.69 0.14 5.08
CA ALA A 160 17.42 1.12 6.12
C ALA A 160 17.71 2.56 5.64
N GLU A 161 18.80 2.75 4.89
CA GLU A 161 19.15 4.03 4.27
C GLU A 161 18.11 4.47 3.22
N PHE A 162 17.65 3.53 2.40
CA PHE A 162 16.58 3.75 1.43
C PHE A 162 15.28 4.21 2.12
N LEU A 163 14.85 3.50 3.17
CA LEU A 163 13.68 3.90 3.94
C LEU A 163 13.89 5.25 4.64
N ASN A 164 15.08 5.54 5.16
CA ASN A 164 15.35 6.85 5.75
C ASN A 164 15.28 8.00 4.75
N THR A 165 15.58 7.74 3.47
CA THR A 165 15.50 8.74 2.41
C THR A 165 14.05 8.98 1.98
N TYR A 166 13.27 7.92 1.76
CA TYR A 166 11.93 8.02 1.17
C TYR A 166 10.78 7.98 2.18
N ALA A 167 11.00 7.44 3.38
CA ALA A 167 10.01 7.29 4.46
C ALA A 167 10.66 7.44 5.86
N PRO A 168 11.27 8.60 6.19
CA PRO A 168 12.08 8.78 7.39
C PRO A 168 11.31 8.43 8.67
N GLN A 169 11.91 7.64 9.56
CA GLN A 169 11.25 7.18 10.80
C GLN A 169 11.16 8.25 11.89
N ALA A 170 11.90 9.36 11.75
CA ALA A 170 11.89 10.47 12.71
C ALA A 170 10.62 11.34 12.63
N GLU A 171 9.82 11.18 11.58
CA GLU A 171 8.57 11.92 11.42
C GLU A 171 7.45 11.28 12.25
N PRO A 172 6.49 12.09 12.75
CA PRO A 172 5.37 11.57 13.51
C PRO A 172 4.66 10.47 12.72
N PRO A 173 4.11 9.46 13.43
CA PRO A 173 3.52 8.30 12.79
C PRO A 173 2.38 8.69 11.85
N ASN A 174 1.71 9.81 12.07
CA ASN A 174 0.78 10.36 11.10
C ASN A 174 1.08 11.84 10.87
N THR A 175 0.91 12.26 9.63
CA THR A 175 1.08 13.65 9.19
C THR A 175 -0.24 14.29 8.73
N HIS A 176 -1.37 13.61 8.94
CA HIS A 176 -2.71 14.10 8.61
C HIS A 176 -3.19 15.15 9.63
N PRO A 177 -3.64 16.33 9.19
CA PRO A 177 -3.96 17.47 10.07
C PRO A 177 -5.12 17.22 11.03
N GLU A 178 -6.01 16.27 10.73
CA GLU A 178 -7.17 15.95 11.57
C GLU A 178 -6.94 14.79 12.54
N GLN A 179 -5.72 14.25 12.62
CA GLN A 179 -5.46 13.13 13.51
C GLN A 179 -5.14 13.58 14.95
N PRO A 180 -5.70 12.93 15.98
CA PRO A 180 -5.25 13.11 17.36
C PRO A 180 -3.80 12.59 17.58
N PRO A 181 -3.02 13.24 18.47
CA PRO A 181 -1.64 12.85 18.79
C PRO A 181 -1.51 11.38 19.26
N PRO A 182 -0.31 10.76 19.13
CA PRO A 182 -0.04 9.45 19.69
C PRO A 182 -0.34 9.39 21.19
N GLY A 183 -1.03 8.34 21.65
CA GLY A 183 -1.31 8.11 23.08
C GLY A 183 -2.59 8.77 23.62
N VAL A 184 -3.35 9.51 22.80
CA VAL A 184 -4.69 9.98 23.20
C VAL A 184 -5.67 8.80 23.12
N ALA A 185 -5.92 8.15 24.26
CA ALA A 185 -7.07 7.27 24.40
C ALA A 185 -8.34 8.05 24.05
N LYS A 186 -9.19 7.53 23.17
CA LYS A 186 -10.53 8.09 23.00
C LYS A 186 -11.20 8.04 24.37
N GLY A 187 -11.66 9.21 24.85
CA GLY A 187 -12.48 9.30 26.05
C GLY A 187 -13.57 8.25 25.98
N GLY A 188 -13.57 7.34 26.95
CA GLY A 188 -14.53 6.25 27.01
C GLY A 188 -15.92 6.80 27.32
N GLU A 189 -16.78 6.89 26.32
CA GLU A 189 -18.17 6.57 26.57
C GLU A 189 -18.26 5.07 26.72
N LYS A 190 -18.62 4.64 27.94
CA LYS A 190 -18.88 3.25 28.28
C LYS A 190 -19.95 2.70 27.33
N MET A 191 -19.57 1.92 26.34
CA MET A 191 -20.52 1.09 25.60
C MET A 191 -20.94 -0.05 26.54
N HIS A 192 -22.14 0.07 27.11
CA HIS A 192 -22.80 -1.02 27.85
C HIS A 192 -22.94 -2.24 26.93
N GLY A 193 -22.75 -3.42 27.54
CA GLY A 193 -22.37 -4.65 26.85
C GLY A 193 -23.42 -5.33 26.00
N HIS A 194 -23.00 -6.44 25.39
CA HIS A 194 -23.75 -7.68 25.25
C HIS A 194 -22.77 -8.81 24.87
N ALA A 195 -23.16 -10.06 25.19
CA ALA A 195 -22.47 -11.35 25.01
C ALA A 195 -21.62 -11.84 26.20
N GLN A 196 -22.28 -12.14 27.31
CA GLN A 196 -22.00 -13.41 28.01
C GLN A 196 -23.15 -14.37 27.68
N GLU A 197 -22.91 -15.29 26.76
CA GLU A 197 -23.72 -16.49 26.65
C GLU A 197 -22.86 -17.61 26.04
N GLY A 198 -22.85 -18.77 26.71
CA GLY A 198 -22.38 -20.03 26.14
C GLY A 198 -21.13 -20.64 26.77
N LYS A 199 -21.30 -21.30 27.93
CA LYS A 199 -20.78 -22.66 28.21
C LYS A 199 -21.32 -23.14 29.56
N GLN A 200 -22.34 -23.98 29.51
CA GLN A 200 -22.50 -25.11 30.44
C GLN A 200 -21.92 -26.34 29.76
#